data_AF-A0A7X0DMW0-F1
#
_entry.id   AF-A0A7X0DMW0-F1
#
_cell.length_a   1.000
_cell.length_b   1.000
_cell.length_c   1.000
_cell.angle_alpha   90.00
_cell.angle_beta   90.00
_cell.angle_gamma   90.00
#
_symmetry.space_group_name_H-M   'P 1'
#
loop_
_entity.id
_entity.type
_entity.pdbx_description
1 polymer ?
#
loop_
_entity_poly.entity_id
_entity_poly.type
_entity_poly.pdbx_seq_one_letter_code
_entity_poly.pdbx_strand_id
1 'polypeptide(L)'
;MTLTLPLTGLALYVLIWEKLPEWGSWFNRLLSLLPQPLQTLYQQWTCPYCSGFWIALALHGLTGLWTLPGLAGSALTEYGVPGLAAAWFLDALVTGLLMACGKLALTALQGPALATMARRPALMAEIAAHKAAHSKTGS
;
A
#
# COMPACT_ATOMS: atom_id res chain seq x y z
N MET A 1 -13.65 -7.28 -12.91
CA MET A 1 -12.80 -6.43 -12.04
C MET A 1 -11.37 -6.53 -12.55
N THR A 2 -10.67 -5.41 -12.71
CA THR A 2 -9.25 -5.41 -13.04
C THR A 2 -8.45 -5.01 -11.80
N LEU A 3 -7.40 -5.77 -11.48
CA LEU A 3 -6.54 -5.50 -10.31
C LEU A 3 -5.31 -4.66 -10.66
N THR A 4 -5.09 -4.38 -11.94
CA THR A 4 -3.92 -3.62 -12.40
C THR A 4 -3.85 -2.24 -11.74
N LEU A 5 -4.94 -1.48 -11.79
CA LEU A 5 -5.06 -0.17 -11.17
C LEU A 5 -4.77 -0.18 -9.66
N PRO A 6 -5.46 -0.98 -8.83
CA PRO A 6 -5.20 -1.00 -7.40
C PRO A 6 -3.81 -1.52 -7.05
N LEU A 7 -3.24 -2.47 -7.81
CA LEU A 7 -1.87 -2.95 -7.57
C LEU A 7 -0.81 -1.91 -7.93
N THR A 8 -0.94 -1.25 -9.08
CA THR A 8 -0.04 -0.15 -9.48
C THR A 8 -0.16 1.01 -8.51
N GLY A 9 -1.38 1.37 -8.11
CA GLY A 9 -1.63 2.41 -7.11
C GLY A 9 -1.01 2.06 -5.75
N LEU A 10 -1.16 0.81 -5.30
CA LEU A 10 -0.54 0.33 -4.06
C LEU A 10 0.99 0.37 -4.15
N ALA A 11 1.58 -0.02 -5.28
CA ALA A 11 3.02 0.07 -5.48
C ALA A 11 3.54 1.52 -5.41
N LEU A 12 2.82 2.47 -6.03
CA LEU A 12 3.12 3.90 -5.92
C LEU A 12 3.00 4.40 -4.48
N TYR A 13 1.95 3.99 -3.77
CA TYR A 13 1.78 4.35 -2.37
C TYR A 13 2.96 3.88 -1.51
N VAL A 14 3.33 2.59 -1.63
CA VAL A 14 4.48 2.03 -0.89
C VAL A 14 5.77 2.76 -1.27
N LEU A 15 5.99 3.07 -2.54
CA LEU A 15 7.18 3.80 -2.97
C LEU A 15 7.23 5.20 -2.35
N ILE A 16 6.16 5.97 -2.44
CA ILE A 16 6.13 7.38 -2.04
C ILE A 16 6.11 7.55 -0.53
N TRP A 17 5.27 6.80 0.18
CA TRP A 17 5.07 7.00 1.62
C TRP A 17 5.89 6.08 2.51
N GLU A 18 6.30 4.90 2.03
CA GLU A 18 7.08 3.95 2.87
C GLU A 18 8.57 3.92 2.49
N LYS A 19 8.90 3.93 1.19
CA LYS A 19 10.30 3.72 0.76
C LYS A 19 11.09 4.98 0.48
N LEU A 20 10.49 5.99 -0.15
CA LEU A 20 11.16 7.26 -0.42
C LEU A 20 11.65 7.99 0.84
N PRO A 21 10.92 8.01 1.98
CA PRO A 21 11.41 8.60 3.22
C PRO A 21 12.63 7.86 3.81
N GLU A 22 12.74 6.54 3.57
CA GLU A 22 13.83 5.68 4.05
C GLU A 22 15.08 5.75 3.15
N TRP A 23 14.92 5.98 1.84
CA TRP A 23 16.01 5.94 0.84
C TRP A 23 17.05 7.07 0.92
N GLY A 24 16.86 8.04 1.82
CA GLY A 24 17.91 9.01 2.18
C GLY A 24 17.38 10.38 2.55
N SER A 25 18.27 11.23 3.11
CA SER A 25 17.91 12.57 3.58
C SER A 25 17.50 13.55 2.47
N TRP A 26 17.79 13.24 1.19
CA TRP A 26 17.49 14.13 0.06
C TRP A 26 15.98 14.32 -0.15
N PHE A 27 15.17 13.28 0.01
CA PHE A 27 13.71 13.37 -0.16
C PHE A 27 13.08 14.19 0.97
N ASN A 28 13.52 13.95 2.20
CA ASN A 28 13.07 14.72 3.37
C ASN A 28 13.51 16.20 3.27
N ARG A 29 14.69 16.48 2.70
CA ARG A 29 15.14 17.84 2.38
C ARG A 29 14.25 18.48 1.31
N LEU A 30 13.94 17.77 0.24
CA LEU A 30 13.03 18.25 -0.80
C LEU A 30 11.66 18.59 -0.20
N LEU A 31 11.09 17.70 0.62
CA LEU A 31 9.85 17.93 1.36
C LEU A 31 9.93 19.20 2.23
N SER A 32 11.04 19.43 2.92
CA SER A 32 11.22 20.63 3.75
C SER A 32 11.29 21.94 2.97
N LEU A 33 11.62 21.88 1.67
CA LEU A 33 11.63 23.03 0.78
C LEU A 33 10.25 23.35 0.18
N LEU A 34 9.28 22.45 0.28
CA LEU A 34 7.92 22.71 -0.21
C LEU A 34 7.21 23.74 0.69
N PRO A 35 6.30 24.56 0.13
CA PRO A 35 5.39 25.39 0.91
C PRO A 35 4.65 24.57 1.98
N GLN A 36 4.46 25.17 3.16
CA GLN A 36 3.76 24.56 4.29
C GLN A 36 2.46 23.79 3.91
N PRO A 37 1.54 24.32 3.08
CA PRO A 37 0.31 23.59 2.76
C PRO A 37 0.56 22.24 2.06
N LEU A 38 1.58 22.15 1.20
CA LEU A 38 1.91 20.90 0.52
C LEU A 38 2.56 19.88 1.45
N GLN A 39 3.35 20.35 2.43
CA GLN A 39 3.89 19.48 3.47
C GLN A 39 2.75 18.88 4.31
N THR A 40 1.78 19.71 4.70
CA THR A 40 0.59 19.25 5.43
C THR A 40 -0.23 18.26 4.61
N LEU A 41 -0.44 18.53 3.32
CA LEU A 41 -1.16 17.63 2.42
C LEU A 41 -0.47 16.26 2.31
N TYR A 42 0.85 16.25 2.14
CA TYR A 42 1.66 15.03 2.10
C TYR A 42 1.47 14.18 3.38
N GLN A 43 1.54 14.82 4.56
CA GLN A 43 1.34 14.13 5.83
C GLN A 43 -0.08 13.59 6.00
N GLN A 44 -1.10 14.36 5.62
CA GLN A 44 -2.50 13.94 5.67
C GLN A 44 -2.80 12.78 4.71
N TRP A 45 -2.11 12.73 3.56
CA TRP A 45 -2.27 11.67 2.56
C TRP A 45 -1.50 10.39 2.87
N THR A 46 -0.86 10.28 4.04
CA THR A 46 -0.26 9.01 4.50
C THR A 46 -1.30 7.90 4.71
N CYS A 47 -2.59 8.24 4.72
CA CYS A 47 -3.69 7.28 4.72
C CYS A 47 -3.80 6.58 3.35
N PRO A 48 -3.65 5.24 3.25
CA PRO A 48 -3.63 4.51 1.98
C PRO A 48 -4.92 4.62 1.18
N TYR A 49 -6.06 4.79 1.85
CA TYR A 49 -7.34 5.08 1.20
C TYR A 49 -7.38 6.50 0.63
N CYS A 50 -6.87 7.48 1.38
CA CYS A 50 -6.97 8.90 1.09
C CYS A 50 -6.07 9.29 -0.08
N SER A 51 -4.79 8.88 -0.07
CA SER A 51 -3.92 8.98 -1.24
C SER A 51 -4.40 8.07 -2.37
N GLY A 52 -4.92 6.89 -2.02
CA GLY A 52 -5.36 5.89 -2.99
C GLY A 52 -6.46 6.38 -3.92
N PHE A 53 -7.41 7.17 -3.41
CA PHE A 53 -8.42 7.82 -4.23
C PHE A 53 -7.80 8.72 -5.31
N TRP A 54 -6.88 9.62 -4.94
CA TRP A 54 -6.25 10.55 -5.88
C TRP A 54 -5.32 9.84 -6.86
N ILE A 55 -4.55 8.85 -6.38
CA ILE A 55 -3.70 8.01 -7.23
C ILE A 55 -4.56 7.25 -8.24
N ALA A 56 -5.69 6.68 -7.80
CA ALA A 56 -6.60 5.95 -8.69
C ALA A 56 -7.19 6.87 -9.76
N LEU A 57 -7.65 8.07 -9.38
CA LEU A 57 -8.20 9.03 -10.34
C LEU A 57 -7.14 9.45 -11.38
N ALA A 58 -5.90 9.72 -10.94
CA ALA A 58 -4.79 10.07 -11.82
C ALA A 58 -4.42 8.89 -12.75
N LEU A 59 -4.29 7.67 -12.21
CA LEU A 59 -3.97 6.49 -12.99
C LEU A 59 -5.08 6.16 -14.00
N HIS A 60 -6.35 6.28 -13.60
CA HIS A 60 -7.48 6.12 -14.51
C HIS A 60 -7.38 7.13 -15.66
N GLY A 61 -7.16 8.41 -15.35
CA GLY A 61 -7.03 9.45 -16.38
C GLY A 61 -5.84 9.25 -17.32
N LEU A 62 -4.72 8.73 -16.81
CA LEU A 62 -3.51 8.48 -17.60
C LEU A 62 -3.58 7.20 -18.44
N THR A 63 -4.23 6.15 -17.93
CA THR A 63 -4.21 4.82 -18.56
C THR A 63 -5.51 4.45 -19.26
N GLY A 64 -6.61 5.12 -18.94
CA GLY A 64 -7.96 4.77 -19.39
C GLY A 64 -8.47 3.43 -18.82
N LEU A 65 -7.75 2.83 -17.87
CA LEU A 65 -8.16 1.58 -17.24
C LEU A 65 -9.26 1.82 -16.21
N TRP A 66 -10.09 0.80 -15.99
CA TRP A 66 -11.17 0.80 -15.00
C TRP A 66 -11.00 -0.37 -14.05
N THR A 67 -11.03 -0.12 -12.74
CA THR A 67 -11.03 -1.19 -11.72
C THR A 67 -12.33 -2.00 -11.80
N LEU A 68 -13.44 -1.30 -12.04
CA LEU A 68 -14.77 -1.85 -12.29
C LEU A 68 -15.19 -1.53 -13.73
N PRO A 69 -14.87 -2.39 -14.71
CA PRO A 69 -15.26 -2.18 -16.11
C PRO A 69 -16.76 -1.99 -16.34
N GLY A 70 -17.60 -2.53 -15.44
CA GLY A 70 -19.05 -2.35 -15.49
C GLY A 70 -19.50 -0.90 -15.33
N LEU A 71 -18.70 -0.03 -14.71
CA LEU A 71 -19.01 1.41 -14.62
C LEU A 71 -18.82 2.13 -15.96
N ALA A 72 -17.88 1.69 -16.79
CA ALA A 72 -17.57 2.32 -18.09
C ALA A 72 -18.75 2.26 -19.07
N GLY A 73 -19.48 1.14 -19.07
CA GLY A 73 -20.67 0.90 -19.90
C GLY A 73 -22.00 1.01 -19.14
N SER A 74 -22.02 1.67 -17.98
CA SER A 74 -23.23 1.79 -17.18
C SER A 74 -24.13 2.94 -17.65
N ALA A 75 -25.41 2.91 -17.27
CA ALA A 75 -26.32 4.02 -17.53
C ALA A 75 -25.82 5.37 -16.97
N LEU A 76 -24.90 5.36 -15.98
CA LEU A 76 -24.26 6.59 -15.50
C LEU A 76 -23.47 7.29 -16.62
N THR A 77 -22.71 6.57 -17.44
CA THR A 77 -21.90 7.20 -18.49
C THR A 77 -22.75 7.75 -19.64
N GLU A 78 -24.01 7.33 -19.75
CA GLU A 78 -24.99 7.83 -20.72
C GLU A 78 -25.55 9.23 -20.35
N TYR A 79 -25.45 9.65 -19.08
CA TYR A 79 -25.84 11.01 -18.63
C TYR A 79 -24.83 12.10 -19.02
N GLY A 80 -23.90 11.80 -19.93
CA GLY A 80 -22.88 12.73 -20.41
C GLY A 80 -21.78 13.01 -19.39
N VAL A 81 -21.16 14.19 -19.49
CA VAL A 81 -20.00 14.59 -18.66
C VAL A 81 -20.22 14.41 -17.14
N PRO A 82 -21.33 14.84 -16.52
CA PRO A 82 -21.51 14.66 -15.07
C PRO A 82 -21.63 13.20 -14.67
N GLY A 83 -22.26 12.37 -15.51
CA GLY A 83 -22.38 10.95 -15.29
C GLY A 83 -21.05 10.20 -15.42
N LEU A 84 -20.22 10.59 -16.40
CA LEU A 84 -18.85 10.10 -16.53
C LEU A 84 -17.99 10.46 -15.31
N ALA A 85 -18.06 11.71 -14.84
CA ALA A 85 -17.34 12.14 -13.64
C ALA A 85 -17.77 11.36 -12.40
N ALA A 86 -19.07 11.09 -12.24
CA ALA A 86 -19.58 10.24 -11.17
C ALA A 86 -19.06 8.79 -11.28
N ALA A 87 -19.01 8.24 -12.50
CA ALA A 87 -18.48 6.89 -12.73
C ALA A 87 -16.98 6.79 -12.38
N TRP A 88 -16.18 7.80 -12.76
CA TRP A 88 -14.76 7.90 -12.39
C TRP A 88 -14.57 8.00 -10.89
N PHE A 89 -15.40 8.81 -10.23
CA PHE A 89 -15.36 8.99 -8.79
C PHE A 89 -15.64 7.66 -8.06
N LEU A 90 -16.67 6.92 -8.49
CA LEU A 90 -17.00 5.60 -7.94
C LEU A 90 -15.89 4.57 -8.19
N ASP A 91 -15.32 4.54 -9.40
CA ASP A 91 -14.20 3.64 -9.72
C ASP A 91 -12.97 3.94 -8.84
N ALA A 92 -12.65 5.22 -8.65
CA ALA A 92 -11.55 5.67 -7.80
C ALA A 92 -11.77 5.32 -6.32
N LEU A 93 -13.01 5.41 -5.81
CA LEU A 93 -13.35 4.98 -4.44
C LEU A 93 -13.11 3.48 -4.23
N VAL A 94 -13.56 2.64 -5.17
CA VAL A 94 -13.35 1.19 -5.08
C VAL A 94 -11.86 0.85 -5.18
N THR A 95 -11.13 1.53 -6.06
CA THR A 95 -9.68 1.35 -6.20
C THR A 95 -8.96 1.73 -4.91
N GLY A 96 -9.28 2.89 -4.31
CA GLY A 96 -8.72 3.33 -3.04
C GLY A 96 -9.02 2.36 -1.88
N LEU A 97 -10.23 1.79 -1.84
CA LEU A 97 -10.59 0.76 -0.86
C LEU A 97 -9.75 -0.51 -1.05
N LEU A 98 -9.59 -1.00 -2.29
CA LEU A 98 -8.76 -2.15 -2.60
C LEU A 98 -7.29 -1.91 -2.26
N MET A 99 -6.78 -0.70 -2.48
CA MET A 99 -5.43 -0.30 -2.06
C MET A 99 -5.27 -0.36 -0.54
N ALA A 100 -6.23 0.17 0.22
CA ALA A 100 -6.22 0.11 1.68
C ALA A 100 -6.26 -1.35 2.18
N CYS A 101 -7.13 -2.18 1.60
CA CYS A 101 -7.18 -3.62 1.87
C CYS A 101 -5.85 -4.32 1.54
N GLY A 102 -5.26 -4.00 0.38
CA GLY A 102 -3.97 -4.54 -0.03
C GLY A 102 -2.84 -4.14 0.92
N LYS A 103 -2.82 -2.89 1.37
CA LYS A 103 -1.84 -2.46 2.38
C LYS A 103 -2.04 -3.17 3.72
N LEU A 104 -3.28 -3.32 4.18
CA LEU A 104 -3.58 -4.07 5.39
C LEU A 104 -3.14 -5.53 5.27
N ALA A 105 -3.40 -6.16 4.12
CA ALA A 105 -2.96 -7.53 3.84
C ALA A 105 -1.42 -7.65 3.87
N LEU A 106 -0.70 -6.70 3.25
CA LEU A 106 0.77 -6.66 3.31
C LEU A 106 1.28 -6.54 4.74
N THR A 107 0.71 -5.64 5.55
CA THR A 107 1.07 -5.48 6.96
C THR A 107 0.75 -6.74 7.78
N ALA A 108 -0.42 -7.35 7.55
CA ALA A 108 -0.84 -8.58 8.21
C ALA A 108 0.08 -9.77 7.87
N LEU A 109 0.59 -9.86 6.64
CA LEU A 109 1.58 -10.86 6.22
C LEU A 109 2.97 -10.60 6.83
N GLN A 110 3.33 -9.35 7.04
CA GLN A 110 4.60 -8.98 7.70
C GLN A 110 4.61 -9.30 9.19
N GLY A 111 3.47 -9.19 9.88
CA GLY A 111 3.30 -9.51 11.29
C GLY A 111 3.89 -10.87 11.74
N PRO A 112 3.46 -12.01 11.17
CA PRO A 112 3.99 -13.32 11.53
C PRO A 112 5.47 -13.48 11.14
N ALA A 113 5.92 -12.85 10.05
CA ALA A 113 7.34 -12.87 9.67
C ALA A 113 8.22 -12.15 10.71
N LEU A 114 7.78 -10.99 11.22
CA LEU A 114 8.48 -10.26 12.27
C LEU A 114 8.45 -11.00 13.61
N ALA A 115 7.31 -11.59 13.97
CA ALA A 115 7.17 -12.36 15.21
C ALA A 115 8.08 -13.61 15.22
N THR A 116 8.15 -14.32 14.09
CA THR A 116 9.04 -15.49 13.96
C THR A 116 10.52 -15.09 13.96
N MET A 117 10.90 -13.99 13.30
CA MET A 117 12.27 -13.46 13.36
C MET A 117 12.67 -13.04 14.79
N ALA A 118 11.77 -12.38 15.52
CA ALA A 118 12.03 -11.96 16.91
C ALA A 118 12.21 -13.15 17.88
N ARG A 119 11.51 -14.27 17.65
CA ARG A 119 11.62 -15.49 18.46
C ARG A 119 12.83 -16.36 18.11
N ARG A 120 13.43 -16.17 16.94
CA ARG A 120 14.56 -16.96 16.42
C ARG A 120 15.74 -17.11 17.40
N PRO A 121 16.26 -16.06 18.07
CA PRO A 121 17.38 -16.23 19.00
C PRO A 121 17.05 -17.12 20.20
N ALA A 122 15.84 -17.01 20.76
CA ALA A 122 15.39 -17.88 21.86
C ALA A 122 15.28 -19.34 21.41
N LEU A 123 14.71 -19.59 20.23
CA LEU A 123 14.63 -20.93 19.65
C LEU A 123 16.01 -21.54 19.41
N MET A 124 16.98 -20.77 18.92
CA MET A 124 18.35 -21.26 18.69
C MET A 124 19.07 -21.58 20.00
N ALA A 125 18.82 -20.81 21.07
CA ALA A 125 19.33 -21.10 22.39
C ALA A 125 18.74 -22.41 22.96
N GLU A 126 17.44 -22.64 22.79
CA GLU A 126 16.79 -23.91 23.19
C GLU A 126 17.35 -25.11 22.42
N ILE A 127 17.53 -24.99 21.09
CA ILE A 127 18.12 -26.05 20.25
C ILE A 127 19.56 -26.35 20.67
N ALA A 128 20.35 -25.31 20.97
CA ALA A 128 21.72 -25.47 21.46
C ALA A 128 21.75 -26.17 22.83
N ALA A 129 20.88 -25.78 23.75
CA ALA A 129 20.74 -26.42 25.06
C ALA A 129 20.34 -27.90 24.95
N HIS A 130 19.39 -28.23 24.06
CA HIS A 130 18.95 -29.60 23.82
C HIS A 130 20.06 -30.48 23.21
N LYS A 131 20.86 -29.94 22.27
CA LYS A 131 22.04 -30.64 21.73
C LYS A 131 23.11 -30.89 22.79
N ALA A 132 23.37 -29.89 23.64
CA ALA A 132 24.35 -30.03 24.72
C ALA A 132 23.92 -31.07 25.78
N ALA A 133 22.62 -31.21 26.05
CA ALA A 133 22.08 -32.21 26.96
C ALA A 133 22.20 -33.64 26.38
N HIS A 134 21.86 -33.85 25.11
CA HIS A 134 21.95 -35.16 24.46
C HIS A 134 23.38 -35.60 24.12
N SER A 135 24.34 -34.69 24.01
CA SER A 135 25.76 -35.01 23.85
C SER A 135 26.39 -35.60 25.12
N LYS A 136 25.81 -35.34 26.31
CA LYS A 136 26.36 -35.80 27.60
C LYS A 136 25.84 -37.17 28.05
N THR A 137 24.79 -37.68 27.42
CA THR A 137 24.15 -38.98 27.75
C THR A 137 24.57 -40.12 26.82
N GLY A 138 25.48 -39.88 25.87
CA GLY A 138 25.97 -40.86 24.88
C GLY A 138 27.43 -41.28 25.03
N SER A 139 28.10 -40.97 26.15
CA SER A 139 29.48 -41.40 26.47
C SER A 139 29.50 -42.42 27.61
#